data_AF-A0A8B8VU08-F1
#
_entry.id   AF-A0A8B8VU08-F1
#
_cell.length_a   1.000
_cell.length_b   1.000
_cell.length_c   1.000
_cell.angle_alpha   90.00
_cell.angle_beta   90.00
_cell.angle_gamma   90.00
#
_symmetry.space_group_name_H-M   'P 1'
#
loop_
_entity.id
_entity.type
_entity.pdbx_description
1 polymer ?
#
loop_
_entity_poly.entity_id
_entity_poly.type
_entity_poly.pdbx_seq_one_letter_code
_entity_poly.pdbx_strand_id
1 'polypeptide(L)'
;MADSELQLVAQRIRSFPDFPVPGVLFRDISPVLKHPDSFRASISLLANHLKKAHGGRIDYIAGLDSRGFLFGPSLAQELGLGCILIRKRGKLPGPTVCVSYALEYGKAELEIQRDALEPGQKVVVVDDLLATGVRVNPAPTPHQLEKRISLGGCSDPHWPPGGPEVQRGGDLCVCG
;
A
#
# COMPACT_ATOMS: atom_id res chain seq x y z
N MET A 1 2.18 23.77 12.42
CA MET A 1 0.97 22.92 12.49
C MET A 1 1.30 21.47 12.14
N ALA A 2 1.94 21.18 11.01
CA ALA A 2 2.36 19.82 10.67
C ALA A 2 3.30 19.19 11.73
N ASP A 3 4.22 19.98 12.30
CA ASP A 3 5.15 19.47 13.33
C ASP A 3 4.45 18.99 14.61
N SER A 4 3.37 19.67 15.04
CA SER A 4 2.58 19.24 16.19
C SER A 4 1.77 17.97 15.90
N GLU A 5 1.23 17.82 14.69
CA GLU A 5 0.54 16.60 14.26
C GLU A 5 1.51 15.42 14.19
N LEU A 6 2.71 15.64 13.64
CA LEU A 6 3.74 14.61 13.54
C LEU A 6 4.18 14.15 14.93
N GLN A 7 4.33 15.08 15.88
CA GLN A 7 4.65 14.75 17.27
C GLN A 7 3.55 13.92 17.94
N LEU A 8 2.27 14.21 17.68
CA LEU A 8 1.15 13.42 18.19
C LEU A 8 1.22 11.95 17.71
N VAL A 9 1.62 11.72 16.46
CA VAL A 9 1.76 10.36 15.92
C VAL A 9 3.03 9.69 16.46
N ALA A 10 4.19 10.35 16.34
CA ALA A 10 5.49 9.78 16.64
C ALA A 10 5.62 9.30 18.10
N GLN A 11 5.10 10.07 19.07
CA GLN A 11 5.16 9.72 20.49
C GLN A 11 4.31 8.50 20.87
N ARG A 12 3.46 8.02 19.96
CA ARG A 12 2.55 6.88 20.16
C ARG A 12 2.96 5.63 19.41
N ILE A 13 4.09 5.67 18.69
CA ILE A 13 4.68 4.48 18.08
C ILE A 13 5.56 3.79 19.14
N ARG A 14 5.18 2.57 19.53
CA ARG A 14 6.00 1.74 20.41
C ARG A 14 6.95 0.89 19.58
N SER A 15 8.07 0.52 20.19
CA SER A 15 9.08 -0.29 19.53
C SER A 15 9.33 -1.54 20.35
N PHE A 16 9.32 -2.69 19.67
CA PHE A 16 9.58 -3.99 20.26
C PHE A 16 10.77 -4.60 19.53
N PRO A 17 11.97 -4.66 20.14
CA PRO A 17 13.10 -5.34 19.54
C PRO A 17 12.86 -6.85 19.49
N ASP A 18 13.51 -7.52 18.55
CA ASP A 18 13.53 -8.97 18.38
C ASP A 18 12.13 -9.60 18.15
N PHE A 19 11.25 -8.87 17.47
CA PHE A 19 9.92 -9.33 17.11
C PHE A 19 9.64 -9.13 15.61
N PRO A 20 9.05 -10.12 14.90
CA PRO A 20 8.66 -11.45 15.38
C PRO A 20 9.85 -12.43 15.51
N VAL A 21 11.03 -12.04 15.04
CA VAL A 21 12.27 -12.82 15.09
C VAL A 21 13.43 -11.95 15.57
N PRO A 22 14.51 -12.54 16.11
CA PRO A 22 15.69 -11.80 16.54
C PRO A 22 16.26 -10.91 15.42
N GLY A 23 16.69 -9.70 15.78
CA GLY A 23 17.26 -8.70 14.87
C GLY A 23 16.24 -7.81 14.17
N VAL A 24 14.92 -8.00 14.38
CA VAL A 24 13.87 -7.15 13.81
C VAL A 24 13.33 -6.18 14.86
N LEU A 25 13.35 -4.87 14.56
CA LEU A 25 12.69 -3.85 15.38
C LEU A 25 11.25 -3.63 14.90
N PHE A 26 10.30 -4.23 15.61
CA PHE A 26 8.88 -4.07 15.30
C PHE A 26 8.36 -2.71 15.79
N ARG A 27 7.60 -2.02 14.94
CA ARG A 27 6.93 -0.76 15.26
C ARG A 27 5.44 -1.02 15.46
N ASP A 28 4.97 -0.88 16.69
CA ASP A 28 3.57 -1.05 17.04
C ASP A 28 2.82 0.29 16.97
N ILE A 29 1.86 0.34 16.05
CA ILE A 29 0.99 1.49 15.78
C ILE A 29 -0.33 1.45 16.57
N SER A 30 -0.59 0.38 17.33
CA SER A 30 -1.83 0.24 18.10
C SER A 30 -2.16 1.46 18.98
N PRO A 31 -1.18 2.13 19.64
CA PRO A 31 -1.49 3.34 20.40
C PRO A 31 -1.84 4.54 19.52
N VAL A 32 -1.36 4.62 18.28
CA VAL A 32 -1.78 5.67 17.32
C VAL A 32 -3.27 5.52 17.03
N LEU A 33 -3.73 4.28 16.79
CA LEU A 33 -5.13 3.96 16.51
C LEU A 33 -6.03 4.14 17.74
N LYS A 34 -5.53 3.81 18.93
CA LYS A 34 -6.28 3.92 20.19
C LYS A 34 -6.61 5.38 20.57
N HIS A 35 -5.77 6.34 20.19
CA HIS A 35 -5.98 7.75 20.55
C HIS A 35 -6.54 8.54 19.36
N PRO A 36 -7.73 9.16 19.50
CA PRO A 36 -8.42 9.78 18.38
C PRO A 36 -7.62 10.92 17.74
N ASP A 37 -6.92 11.73 18.54
CA ASP A 37 -6.15 12.85 18.02
C ASP A 37 -4.96 12.42 17.17
N SER A 38 -4.26 11.35 17.56
CA SER A 38 -3.14 10.84 16.76
C SER A 38 -3.62 10.10 15.52
N PHE A 39 -4.75 9.39 15.60
CA PHE A 39 -5.31 8.75 14.42
C PHE A 39 -5.75 9.80 13.40
N ARG A 40 -6.48 10.83 13.83
CA ARG A 40 -6.86 11.96 12.97
C ARG A 40 -5.63 12.66 12.39
N ALA A 41 -4.62 12.94 13.22
CA ALA A 41 -3.36 13.52 12.75
C ALA A 41 -2.67 12.64 11.70
N SER A 42 -2.65 11.32 11.88
CA SER A 42 -2.04 10.41 10.91
C SER A 42 -2.74 10.46 9.54
N ILE A 43 -4.07 10.49 9.52
CA ILE A 43 -4.85 10.59 8.28
C ILE A 43 -4.66 11.96 7.63
N SER A 44 -4.73 13.05 8.40
CA SER A 44 -4.48 14.43 7.94
C SER A 44 -3.09 14.57 7.28
N LEU A 45 -2.05 14.06 7.94
CA LEU A 45 -0.68 14.09 7.43
C LEU A 45 -0.54 13.30 6.11
N LEU A 46 -1.08 12.10 6.05
CA LEU A 46 -1.07 11.26 4.84
C LEU A 46 -1.83 11.95 3.69
N ALA A 47 -3.03 12.47 3.95
CA ALA A 47 -3.84 13.16 2.95
C ALA A 47 -3.11 14.40 2.39
N ASN A 48 -2.53 15.21 3.28
CA ASN A 48 -1.77 16.40 2.90
C ASN A 48 -0.52 16.05 2.10
N HIS A 49 0.17 14.97 2.46
CA HIS A 49 1.31 14.47 1.69
C HIS A 49 0.88 14.07 0.27
N LEU A 50 -0.17 13.27 0.13
CA LEU A 50 -0.67 12.82 -1.17
C LEU A 50 -1.17 13.98 -2.05
N LYS A 51 -1.88 14.95 -1.47
CA LYS A 51 -2.31 16.18 -2.17
C LYS A 51 -1.11 16.93 -2.74
N LYS A 52 -0.03 17.09 -1.96
CA LYS A 52 1.20 17.76 -2.39
C LYS A 52 1.98 16.97 -3.45
N ALA A 53 2.11 15.66 -3.27
CA ALA A 53 2.88 14.80 -4.16
C ALA A 53 2.21 14.61 -5.54
N HIS A 54 0.89 14.46 -5.57
CA HIS A 54 0.18 14.06 -6.79
C HIS A 54 -0.73 15.14 -7.38
N GLY A 55 -0.86 16.29 -6.73
CA GLY A 55 -1.67 17.41 -7.23
C GLY A 55 -3.14 17.06 -7.45
N GLY A 56 -3.68 16.12 -6.66
CA GLY A 56 -5.09 15.70 -6.74
C GLY A 56 -5.43 14.70 -7.85
N ARG A 57 -4.44 14.07 -8.48
CA ARG A 57 -4.65 13.10 -9.60
C ARG A 57 -4.73 11.65 -9.12
N ILE A 58 -5.44 11.37 -8.03
CA ILE A 58 -5.60 10.01 -7.49
C ILE A 58 -7.08 9.66 -7.58
N ASP A 59 -7.41 8.49 -8.11
CA ASP A 59 -8.78 8.03 -8.28
C ASP A 59 -9.22 7.13 -7.10
N TYR A 60 -8.31 6.30 -6.60
CA TYR A 60 -8.60 5.36 -5.51
C TYR A 60 -7.45 5.22 -4.50
N ILE A 61 -7.82 4.87 -3.27
CA ILE A 61 -6.89 4.33 -2.27
C ILE A 61 -7.08 2.82 -2.22
N ALA A 62 -6.00 2.05 -2.30
CA ALA A 62 -6.03 0.60 -2.11
C ALA A 62 -5.43 0.24 -0.75
N GLY A 63 -6.24 -0.35 0.14
CA GLY A 63 -5.74 -0.89 1.40
C GLY A 63 -5.12 -2.27 1.18
N LEU A 64 -3.93 -2.50 1.72
CA LEU A 64 -3.30 -3.81 1.73
C LEU A 64 -3.67 -4.61 3.00
N ASP A 65 -4.05 -5.87 2.84
CA ASP A 65 -4.45 -6.72 3.96
C ASP A 65 -3.31 -6.99 4.96
N SER A 66 -3.51 -6.84 6.27
CA SER A 66 -4.71 -6.33 6.96
C SER A 66 -4.56 -4.90 7.47
N ARG A 67 -3.33 -4.43 7.68
CA ARG A 67 -3.05 -3.18 8.40
C ARG A 67 -3.26 -1.95 7.52
N GLY A 68 -3.13 -2.08 6.20
CA GLY A 68 -3.59 -1.09 5.24
C GLY A 68 -5.08 -0.76 5.36
N PHE A 69 -5.92 -1.70 5.83
CA PHE A 69 -7.35 -1.43 6.08
C PHE A 69 -7.61 -0.54 7.29
N LEU A 70 -6.62 -0.34 8.16
CA LEU A 70 -6.74 0.55 9.32
C LEU A 70 -6.65 2.03 8.91
N PHE A 71 -6.02 2.32 7.76
CA PHE A 71 -5.83 3.68 7.26
C PHE A 71 -6.53 3.93 5.92
N GLY A 72 -6.58 2.93 5.03
CA GLY A 72 -7.06 3.07 3.66
C GLY A 72 -8.46 3.70 3.55
N PRO A 73 -9.51 3.13 4.19
CA PRO A 73 -10.86 3.69 4.14
C PRO A 73 -10.94 5.12 4.72
N SER A 74 -10.29 5.38 5.86
CA SER A 74 -10.29 6.71 6.47
C SER A 74 -9.56 7.74 5.61
N LEU A 75 -8.46 7.34 4.96
CA LEU A 75 -7.72 8.21 4.04
C LEU A 75 -8.50 8.47 2.75
N ALA A 76 -9.15 7.45 2.19
CA ALA A 76 -10.02 7.60 1.04
C ALA A 76 -11.15 8.60 1.35
N GLN A 77 -11.77 8.46 2.52
CA GLN A 77 -12.83 9.35 2.99
C GLN A 77 -12.35 10.80 3.17
N GLU A 78 -11.14 11.02 3.71
CA GLU A 78 -10.53 12.35 3.85
C GLU A 78 -10.19 13.01 2.50
N LEU A 79 -9.89 12.19 1.49
CA LEU A 79 -9.58 12.65 0.13
C LEU A 79 -10.81 12.74 -0.78
N GLY A 80 -11.97 12.22 -0.36
CA GLY A 80 -13.18 12.14 -1.19
C GLY A 80 -13.08 11.10 -2.30
N LEU A 81 -12.34 10.01 -2.09
CA LEU A 81 -12.06 8.96 -3.06
C LEU A 81 -12.69 7.63 -2.66
N GLY A 82 -12.75 6.69 -3.61
CA GLY A 82 -13.09 5.30 -3.33
C GLY A 82 -11.94 4.54 -2.65
N CYS A 83 -12.28 3.44 -1.96
CA CYS A 83 -11.31 2.53 -1.37
C CYS A 83 -11.43 1.12 -1.97
N ILE A 84 -10.31 0.53 -2.36
CA ILE A 84 -10.20 -0.79 -2.97
C ILE A 84 -9.49 -1.74 -2.00
N LEU A 85 -9.91 -3.00 -2.00
CA LEU A 85 -9.32 -4.03 -1.15
C LEU A 85 -8.30 -4.86 -1.93
N ILE A 86 -7.08 -4.93 -1.40
CA ILE A 86 -6.08 -5.92 -1.81
C ILE A 86 -5.95 -6.93 -0.68
N ARG A 87 -6.28 -8.20 -0.93
CA ARG A 87 -6.34 -9.24 0.12
C ARG A 87 -5.43 -10.42 -0.17
N LYS A 88 -5.09 -11.18 0.87
CA LYS A 88 -4.51 -12.52 0.67
C LYS A 88 -5.46 -13.40 -0.15
N ARG A 89 -4.89 -14.34 -0.90
CA ARG A 89 -5.64 -15.27 -1.75
C ARG A 89 -6.81 -15.94 -1.03
N GLY A 90 -7.96 -16.00 -1.71
CA GLY A 90 -9.17 -16.68 -1.23
C GLY A 90 -9.98 -15.89 -0.21
N LYS A 91 -9.70 -14.60 -0.02
CA LYS A 91 -10.44 -13.71 0.90
C LYS A 91 -11.37 -12.72 0.20
N LEU A 92 -11.32 -12.63 -1.13
CA LEU A 92 -12.23 -11.82 -1.94
C LEU A 92 -13.27 -12.73 -2.62
N PRO A 93 -14.54 -12.31 -2.68
CA PRO A 93 -15.55 -13.01 -3.45
C PRO A 93 -15.44 -12.69 -4.94
N GLY A 94 -15.98 -13.59 -5.78
CA GLY A 94 -16.06 -13.37 -7.23
C GLY A 94 -14.72 -13.51 -7.97
N PRO A 95 -14.67 -13.09 -9.25
CA PRO A 95 -13.47 -13.17 -10.06
C PRO A 95 -12.37 -12.23 -9.56
N THR A 96 -11.17 -12.76 -9.38
CA THR A 96 -10.00 -12.01 -8.91
C THR A 96 -8.85 -12.06 -9.93
N VAL A 97 -7.91 -11.14 -9.77
CA VAL A 97 -6.57 -11.17 -10.36
C VAL A 97 -5.59 -11.34 -9.21
N CYS A 98 -4.61 -12.24 -9.37
CA CYS A 98 -3.65 -12.60 -8.33
C CYS A 98 -2.23 -12.18 -8.71
N VAL A 99 -1.45 -11.73 -7.73
CA VAL A 99 0.00 -11.55 -7.86
C VAL A 99 0.71 -12.36 -6.79
N SER A 100 1.73 -13.09 -7.24
CA SER A 100 2.59 -13.94 -6.43
C SER A 100 3.92 -13.26 -6.13
N TYR A 101 4.40 -13.33 -4.90
CA TYR A 101 5.75 -12.90 -4.54
C TYR A 101 6.42 -13.89 -3.59
N ALA A 102 7.73 -14.01 -3.73
CA ALA A 102 8.56 -14.88 -2.89
C ALA A 102 8.85 -14.18 -1.55
N LEU A 103 8.71 -14.95 -0.48
CA LEU A 103 9.19 -14.61 0.85
C LEU A 103 10.50 -15.36 1.11
N GLU A 104 11.27 -14.92 2.10
CA GLU A 104 12.51 -15.59 2.53
C GLU A 104 12.24 -17.07 2.89
N TYR A 105 11.04 -17.36 3.38
CA TYR A 105 10.55 -18.72 3.64
C TYR A 105 9.12 -18.88 3.13
N GLY A 106 8.93 -18.91 1.80
CA GLY A 106 7.68 -19.32 1.17
C GLY A 106 7.21 -18.43 0.03
N LYS A 107 5.91 -18.54 -0.29
CA LYS A 107 5.24 -17.75 -1.32
C LYS A 107 4.01 -17.10 -0.72
N ALA A 108 3.82 -15.81 -0.97
CA ALA A 108 2.60 -15.11 -0.64
C ALA A 108 1.90 -14.66 -1.92
N GLU A 109 0.58 -14.64 -1.84
CA GLU A 109 -0.30 -14.32 -2.97
C GLU A 109 -1.32 -13.28 -2.51
N LEU A 110 -1.39 -12.18 -3.26
CA LEU A 110 -2.35 -11.10 -3.07
C LEU A 110 -3.32 -11.05 -4.25
N GLU A 111 -4.56 -10.72 -3.97
CA GLU A 111 -5.66 -10.67 -4.92
C GLU A 111 -6.39 -9.33 -4.84
N ILE A 112 -6.91 -8.92 -5.99
CA ILE A 112 -7.85 -7.81 -6.18
C ILE A 112 -9.01 -8.33 -7.03
N GLN A 113 -10.23 -7.81 -6.84
CA GLN A 113 -11.35 -8.18 -7.71
C GLN A 113 -11.12 -7.66 -9.13
N ARG A 114 -11.50 -8.44 -10.15
CA ARG A 114 -11.17 -8.16 -11.55
C ARG A 114 -11.78 -6.85 -12.07
N ASP A 115 -12.90 -6.46 -11.52
CA ASP A 115 -13.67 -5.25 -11.83
C ASP A 115 -13.34 -4.07 -10.90
N ALA A 116 -12.36 -4.20 -10.01
CA ALA A 116 -12.02 -3.15 -9.07
C ALA A 116 -11.41 -1.91 -9.71
N LEU A 117 -10.82 -2.03 -10.91
CA LEU A 117 -10.12 -0.97 -11.61
C LEU A 117 -10.36 -1.02 -13.12
N GLU A 118 -10.40 0.16 -13.73
CA GLU A 118 -10.38 0.38 -15.17
C GLU A 118 -9.00 0.87 -15.63
N PRO A 119 -8.62 0.61 -16.91
CA PRO A 119 -7.39 1.15 -17.47
C PRO A 119 -7.30 2.68 -17.33
N GLY A 120 -6.12 3.17 -16.93
CA GLY A 120 -5.85 4.61 -16.78
C GLY A 120 -6.13 5.17 -15.39
N GLN A 121 -6.81 4.43 -14.51
CA GLN A 121 -7.06 4.86 -13.13
C GLN A 121 -5.78 4.82 -12.28
N LYS A 122 -5.62 5.83 -11.42
CA LYS A 122 -4.46 6.03 -10.54
C LYS A 122 -4.81 5.65 -9.12
N VAL A 123 -4.01 4.75 -8.56
CA VAL A 123 -4.26 4.15 -7.27
C VAL A 123 -3.06 4.33 -6.37
N VAL A 124 -3.31 4.76 -5.13
CA VAL A 124 -2.30 4.79 -4.07
C VAL A 124 -2.53 3.61 -3.14
N VAL A 125 -1.50 2.78 -2.94
CA VAL A 125 -1.57 1.65 -2.02
C VAL A 125 -1.08 2.07 -0.65
N VAL A 126 -1.85 1.71 0.38
CA VAL A 126 -1.59 2.07 1.77
C VAL A 126 -1.34 0.82 2.59
N ASP A 127 -0.24 0.82 3.33
CA ASP A 127 0.07 -0.12 4.39
C ASP A 127 0.79 0.64 5.53
N ASP A 128 0.77 0.09 6.75
CA ASP A 128 1.28 0.78 7.94
C ASP A 128 2.82 0.81 8.02
N LEU A 129 3.46 -0.28 7.57
CA LEU A 129 4.89 -0.41 7.50
C LEU A 129 5.28 -0.84 6.09
N LEU A 130 6.01 0.04 5.40
CA LEU A 130 6.87 -0.38 4.30
C LEU A 130 8.11 -1.07 4.90
N ALA A 131 7.92 -2.27 5.45
CA ALA A 131 9.04 -3.17 5.72
C ALA A 131 9.56 -3.64 4.36
N THR A 132 10.81 -3.32 4.05
CA THR A 132 11.51 -3.72 2.83
C THR A 132 11.50 -5.24 2.67
N GLY A 133 10.51 -5.75 1.93
CA GLY A 133 10.48 -7.11 1.41
C GLY A 133 11.24 -7.28 0.10
N VAL A 134 12.31 -6.52 -0.15
CA VAL A 134 13.38 -6.84 -1.11
C VAL A 134 14.65 -6.11 -0.64
N ARG A 135 15.71 -6.85 -0.25
CA ARG A 135 17.08 -6.31 -0.21
C ARG A 135 17.63 -6.26 -1.63
N VAL A 136 17.95 -5.07 -2.13
CA VAL A 136 19.08 -4.85 -3.06
C VAL A 136 19.81 -3.57 -2.61
N ASN A 137 20.88 -3.78 -1.84
CA ASN A 137 21.97 -2.88 -1.44
C ASN A 137 21.71 -1.58 -0.61
N PRO A 138 22.74 -1.09 0.14
CA PRO A 138 22.57 -0.23 1.30
C PRO A 138 22.52 1.27 0.96
N ALA A 139 21.88 2.01 1.87
CA ALA A 139 21.64 3.46 1.92
C ALA A 139 20.44 3.99 1.11
N PRO A 140 19.26 4.20 1.76
CA PRO A 140 18.21 5.00 1.17
C PRO A 140 18.41 6.48 1.53
N THR A 141 18.44 7.33 0.50
CA THR A 141 18.22 8.77 0.65
C THR A 141 16.73 9.05 0.86
N PRO A 142 16.35 10.17 1.52
CA PRO A 142 14.97 10.47 1.93
C PRO A 142 13.91 10.60 0.82
N HIS A 143 14.27 10.38 -0.46
CA HIS A 143 13.43 10.65 -1.62
C HIS A 143 12.82 9.42 -2.30
N GLN A 144 12.92 8.22 -1.71
CA GLN A 144 12.38 6.99 -2.29
C GLN A 144 11.31 6.35 -1.41
N LEU A 145 10.11 6.91 -1.41
CA LEU A 145 8.93 6.38 -0.70
C LEU A 145 7.70 6.19 -1.60
N GLU A 146 7.90 6.06 -2.91
CA GLU A 146 6.85 5.64 -3.83
C GLU A 146 7.30 4.35 -4.54
N LYS A 147 6.80 3.18 -4.12
CA LYS A 147 6.92 1.96 -4.90
C LYS A 147 5.61 1.68 -5.63
N ARG A 148 5.67 1.87 -6.95
CA ARG A 148 4.73 1.36 -7.96
C ARG A 148 4.53 -0.14 -7.76
N ILE A 149 3.28 -0.58 -7.60
CA ILE A 149 2.93 -2.00 -7.78
C ILE A 149 3.03 -2.29 -9.27
N SER A 150 4.07 -3.00 -9.69
CA SER A 150 4.11 -3.65 -11.00
C SER A 150 3.35 -4.97 -10.89
N LEU A 151 2.15 -5.03 -11.48
CA LEU A 151 1.37 -6.26 -11.63
C LEU A 151 2.09 -7.14 -12.67
N GLY A 152 2.94 -8.04 -12.20
CA GLY A 152 3.57 -9.09 -13.01
C GLY A 152 2.62 -10.27 -13.23
N GLY A 153 2.68 -10.86 -14.43
CA GLY A 153 1.67 -11.75 -15.00
C GLY A 153 1.18 -12.89 -14.11
N CYS A 154 -0.14 -12.96 -13.97
CA CYS A 154 -0.86 -14.13 -13.47
C CYS A 154 -1.10 -15.07 -14.65
N SER A 155 -0.59 -16.29 -14.58
CA SER A 155 -0.95 -17.37 -15.49
C SER A 155 -2.34 -17.91 -15.13
N ASP A 156 -3.37 -17.08 -15.32
CA ASP A 156 -4.77 -17.51 -15.31
C ASP A 156 -5.10 -18.10 -16.71
N PRO A 157 -5.52 -19.37 -16.82
CA PRO A 157 -5.90 -19.97 -18.10
C PRO A 157 -7.13 -19.31 -18.77
N HIS A 158 -7.85 -18.41 -18.08
CA HIS A 158 -8.91 -17.58 -18.65
C HIS A 158 -8.42 -16.20 -19.15
N TRP A 159 -7.11 -15.96 -19.15
CA TRP A 159 -6.54 -14.73 -19.71
C TRP A 159 -6.50 -14.80 -21.24
N PRO A 160 -7.07 -13.84 -21.98
CA PRO A 160 -7.04 -13.86 -23.43
C PRO A 160 -5.60 -13.73 -23.95
N PRO A 161 -5.18 -14.52 -24.96
CA PRO A 161 -3.86 -14.39 -25.56
C PRO A 161 -3.77 -13.02 -26.26
N GLY A 162 -2.89 -12.13 -25.76
CA GLY A 162 -2.70 -10.76 -26.27
C GLY A 162 -2.62 -9.65 -25.22
N GLY A 163 -2.59 -9.95 -23.92
CA GLY A 163 -2.46 -8.94 -22.86
C GLY A 163 -1.08 -8.22 -22.85
N PRO A 164 -1.01 -7.00 -22.29
CA PRO A 164 0.11 -6.09 -22.48
C PRO A 164 1.42 -6.62 -21.89
N GLU A 165 2.49 -6.50 -22.67
CA GLU A 165 3.84 -6.88 -22.29
C GLU A 165 4.47 -5.81 -21.39
N VAL A 166 5.01 -6.24 -20.24
CA VAL A 166 5.66 -5.34 -19.26
C VAL A 166 7.02 -4.92 -19.80
N GLN A 167 7.12 -3.72 -20.38
CA GLN A 167 8.42 -3.13 -20.69
C GLN A 167 9.07 -2.53 -19.43
N ARG A 168 10.34 -2.87 -19.25
CA ARG A 168 11.20 -2.34 -18.18
C ARG A 168 11.46 -0.86 -18.43
N GLY A 169 11.01 -0.02 -17.50
CA GLY A 169 11.41 1.38 -17.42
C GLY A 169 10.21 2.29 -17.24
N GLY A 170 10.30 3.15 -16.22
CA GLY A 170 9.47 4.32 -15.94
C GLY A 170 8.26 4.59 -16.83
N ASP A 171 7.08 4.52 -16.20
CA ASP A 171 5.77 5.07 -16.59
C ASP A 171 4.76 4.03 -17.08
N LEU A 172 3.66 3.94 -16.31
CA LEU A 172 2.50 3.12 -16.65
C LEU A 172 1.63 3.90 -17.63
N CYS A 173 1.86 3.68 -18.92
CA CYS A 173 0.96 4.05 -20.01
C CYS A 173 0.34 2.74 -20.53
N VAL A 174 -0.98 2.61 -20.49
CA VAL A 174 -1.68 1.53 -21.19
C VAL A 174 -2.50 2.19 -22.29
N CYS A 175 -1.98 2.16 -23.51
CA CYS A 175 -2.65 2.65 -24.72
C CYS A 175 -3.56 1.57 -25.30
N GLY A 176 -4.72 1.98 -25.81
CA GLY A 176 -5.55 1.23 -26.76
C GLY A 176 -6.92 0.87 -26.23
#